data_AF-A0A397FSI0-F1
#
_entry.id   AF-A0A397FSI0-F1
#
_cell.length_a   1.000
_cell.length_b   1.000
_cell.length_c   1.000
_cell.angle_alpha   90.00
_cell.angle_beta   90.00
_cell.angle_gamma   90.00
#
_symmetry.space_group_name_H-M   'P 1'
#
loop_
_entity.id
_entity.type
_entity.pdbx_description
1 polymer ?
#
loop_
_entity_poly.entity_id
_entity_poly.type
_entity_poly.pdbx_seq_one_letter_code
_entity_poly.pdbx_strand_id
1 'polypeptide(L)'
;MAGRNANIYFPEKTYQKLRQVAGTKISRFVNEAVEEKIKQVKQQKKEQLRQELIKDYQAVAKSQKRRQEDLIWDETSNDGL
;
A
#
# COMPACT_ATOMS: atom_id res chain seq x y z
N MET A 1 4.86 28.48 -13.18
CA MET A 1 4.30 27.20 -12.71
C MET A 1 2.97 27.00 -13.42
N ALA A 2 2.78 25.86 -14.09
CA ALA A 2 1.50 25.52 -14.71
C ALA A 2 0.59 24.90 -13.63
N GLY A 3 -0.64 25.38 -13.53
CA GLY A 3 -1.64 24.87 -12.60
C GLY A 3 -2.96 24.65 -13.34
N ARG A 4 -3.81 23.80 -12.77
CA ARG A 4 -5.20 23.62 -13.21
C ARG A 4 -6.11 23.91 -12.04
N ASN A 5 -7.19 24.64 -12.28
CA ASN A 5 -8.21 24.87 -11.27
C ASN A 5 -9.16 23.67 -11.23
N ALA A 6 -9.52 23.24 -10.02
CA ALA A 6 -10.53 22.22 -9.79
C ALA A 6 -11.66 22.82 -8.95
N ASN A 7 -12.90 22.60 -9.35
CA ASN A 7 -14.06 22.94 -8.53
C ASN A 7 -14.45 21.70 -7.70
N ILE A 8 -14.50 21.85 -6.38
CA ILE A 8 -14.70 20.74 -5.45
C ILE A 8 -15.85 21.12 -4.53
N TYR A 9 -16.85 20.25 -4.45
CA TYR A 9 -17.97 20.42 -3.53
C TYR A 9 -17.58 19.96 -2.13
N PHE A 10 -17.85 20.78 -1.14
CA PHE A 10 -17.81 20.41 0.27
C PHE A 10 -19.21 20.56 0.87
N PRO A 11 -19.67 19.60 1.70
CA PRO A 11 -20.85 19.81 2.52
C PRO A 11 -20.69 21.08 3.36
N GLU A 12 -21.76 21.87 3.51
CA GLU A 12 -21.70 23.20 4.14
C GLU A 12 -21.00 23.18 5.51
N LYS A 13 -21.36 22.22 6.37
CA LYS A 13 -20.73 22.03 7.68
C LYS A 13 -19.20 21.80 7.59
N THR A 14 -18.76 21.09 6.56
CA THR A 14 -17.34 20.81 6.32
C THR A 14 -16.64 22.05 5.77
N TYR A 15 -17.29 22.77 4.85
CA TYR A 15 -16.76 24.02 4.30
C TYR A 15 -16.60 25.10 5.39
N GLN A 16 -17.57 25.23 6.31
CA GLN A 16 -17.47 26.17 7.43
C GLN A 16 -16.29 25.85 8.34
N LYS A 17 -16.08 24.57 8.68
CA LYS A 17 -14.90 24.14 9.45
C LYS A 17 -13.61 24.43 8.71
N LEU A 18 -13.57 24.11 7.41
CA LEU A 18 -12.42 24.40 6.56
C LEU A 18 -12.11 25.91 6.55
N ARG A 19 -13.15 26.75 6.43
CA ARG A 19 -13.03 28.21 6.46
C ARG A 19 -12.56 28.73 7.83
N GLN A 20 -13.01 28.14 8.93
CA GLN A 20 -12.56 28.49 10.28
C GLN A 20 -11.07 28.19 10.47
N VAL A 21 -10.58 27.05 9.96
CA VAL A 21 -9.19 26.63 10.12
C VAL A 21 -8.26 27.31 9.12
N ALA A 22 -8.64 27.33 7.83
CA ALA A 22 -7.79 27.81 6.75
C ALA A 22 -7.97 29.31 6.44
N GLY A 23 -9.05 29.94 6.92
CA GLY A 23 -9.35 31.34 6.68
C GLY A 23 -9.46 31.66 5.18
N THR A 24 -8.68 32.63 4.71
CA THR A 24 -8.59 33.02 3.29
C THR A 24 -7.68 32.10 2.46
N LYS A 25 -6.91 31.22 3.10
CA LYS A 25 -5.90 30.36 2.46
C LYS A 25 -6.41 28.94 2.19
N ILE A 26 -7.70 28.78 1.91
CA ILE A 26 -8.35 27.48 1.67
C ILE A 26 -7.63 26.70 0.57
N SER A 27 -7.29 27.34 -0.56
CA SER A 27 -6.59 26.68 -1.67
C SER A 27 -5.24 26.07 -1.23
N ARG A 28 -4.44 26.84 -0.47
CA ARG A 28 -3.15 26.36 0.04
C ARG A 28 -3.33 25.20 1.02
N PHE A 29 -4.28 25.35 1.96
CA PHE A 29 -4.57 24.31 2.94
C PHE A 29 -5.02 23.00 2.28
N VAL A 30 -5.94 23.10 1.31
CA VAL A 30 -6.42 21.93 0.55
C VAL A 30 -5.28 21.32 -0.26
N ASN A 31 -4.43 22.11 -0.90
CA ASN A 31 -3.28 21.60 -1.64
C ASN A 31 -2.31 20.82 -0.73
N GLU A 32 -1.93 21.40 0.41
CA GLU A 32 -1.03 20.74 1.38
C GLU A 32 -1.66 19.43 1.91
N ALA A 33 -2.94 19.44 2.26
CA ALA A 33 -3.65 18.24 2.72
C ALA A 33 -3.75 17.15 1.64
N VAL A 34 -3.98 17.55 0.38
CA VAL A 34 -4.03 16.63 -0.76
C VAL A 34 -2.65 16.03 -1.03
N GLU A 35 -1.58 16.83 -1.02
CA GLU A 35 -0.20 16.35 -1.19
C GLU A 35 0.18 15.34 -0.10
N GLU A 36 -0.15 15.64 1.15
CA GLU A 36 0.09 14.73 2.27
C GLU A 36 -0.67 13.41 2.09
N LYS A 37 -1.95 13.49 1.73
CA LYS A 37 -2.77 12.28 1.51
C LYS A 37 -2.24 11.43 0.36
N ILE A 38 -1.79 12.05 -0.72
CA ILE A 38 -1.16 11.35 -1.85
C ILE A 38 0.11 10.63 -1.39
N LYS A 39 0.97 11.28 -0.59
CA LYS A 39 2.18 10.65 -0.03
C LYS A 39 1.84 9.44 0.83
N GLN A 40 0.87 9.57 1.72
CA GLN A 40 0.42 8.47 2.58
C GLN A 40 -0.11 7.28 1.76
N VAL A 41 -0.96 7.53 0.76
CA VAL A 41 -1.51 6.47 -0.11
C VAL A 41 -0.40 5.78 -0.90
N LYS A 42 0.57 6.52 -1.43
CA LYS A 42 1.74 5.93 -2.11
C LYS A 42 2.56 5.06 -1.16
N GLN A 43 2.78 5.51 0.06
CA GLN A 43 3.53 4.75 1.06
C GLN A 43 2.80 3.47 1.46
N GLN A 44 1.48 3.52 1.66
CA GLN A 44 0.67 2.35 1.95
C GLN A 44 0.71 1.33 0.82
N LYS A 45 0.59 1.77 -0.44
CA LYS A 45 0.73 0.88 -1.60
C LYS A 45 2.10 0.23 -1.69
N LYS A 46 3.17 0.98 -1.39
CA LYS A 46 4.54 0.44 -1.35
C LYS A 46 4.70 -0.62 -0.27
N GLU A 47 4.15 -0.39 0.91
CA GLU A 47 4.22 -1.36 2.02
C GLU A 47 3.40 -2.61 1.73
N GLN A 48 2.21 -2.47 1.14
CA GLN A 48 1.40 -3.61 0.68
C GLN A 48 2.15 -4.46 -0.34
N LEU A 49 2.75 -3.83 -1.35
CA LEU A 49 3.56 -4.52 -2.35
C LEU A 49 4.75 -5.25 -1.70
N ARG A 50 5.41 -4.61 -0.72
CA ARG A 50 6.52 -5.25 0.02
C ARG A 50 6.05 -6.50 0.77
N GLN A 51 4.90 -6.44 1.42
CA GLN A 51 4.34 -7.58 2.14
C GLN A 51 3.97 -8.73 1.19
N GLU A 52 3.38 -8.42 0.03
CA GLU A 52 3.10 -9.42 -1.01
C GLU A 52 4.38 -10.09 -1.50
N LEU A 53 5.43 -9.33 -1.82
CA LEU A 53 6.72 -9.89 -2.25
C LEU A 53 7.36 -10.79 -1.18
N ILE A 54 7.29 -10.40 0.10
CA ILE A 54 7.80 -11.22 1.21
C ILE A 54 7.00 -12.53 1.31
N LYS A 55 5.67 -12.45 1.20
CA LYS A 55 4.79 -13.61 1.26
C LYS A 55 5.04 -14.58 0.11
N ASP A 56 5.20 -14.05 -1.10
CA ASP A 56 5.49 -14.85 -2.29
C ASP A 56 6.85 -15.54 -2.16
N TYR A 57 7.88 -14.82 -1.71
CA TYR A 57 9.20 -15.39 -1.47
C TYR A 57 9.16 -16.51 -0.42
N GLN A 58 8.46 -16.29 0.69
CA GLN A 58 8.28 -17.32 1.74
C GLN A 58 7.52 -18.54 1.22
N ALA A 59 6.49 -18.33 0.39
CA ALA A 59 5.74 -19.42 -0.22
C ALA A 59 6.62 -20.26 -1.15
N VAL A 60 7.44 -19.62 -1.98
CA VAL A 60 8.40 -20.30 -2.85
C VAL A 60 9.42 -21.08 -2.02
N ALA A 61 10.05 -20.46 -1.03
CA ALA A 61 11.03 -21.13 -0.17
C ALA A 61 10.42 -22.35 0.56
N LYS A 62 9.20 -22.22 1.08
CA LYS A 62 8.46 -23.33 1.72
C LYS A 62 8.11 -24.43 0.73
N SER A 63 7.77 -24.10 -0.51
CA SER A 63 7.48 -25.08 -1.56
C SER A 63 8.73 -25.86 -1.95
N GLN A 64 9.89 -25.19 -2.06
CA GLN A 64 11.16 -25.83 -2.38
C GLN A 64 11.64 -26.73 -1.23
N LYS A 65 11.50 -26.27 0.02
CA LYS A 65 11.81 -27.08 1.20
C LYS A 65 10.97 -28.35 1.24
N ARG A 66 9.65 -28.23 1.05
CA ARG A 66 8.75 -29.40 0.96
C ARG A 66 9.15 -30.35 -0.17
N ARG A 67 9.46 -29.82 -1.36
CA ARG A 67 9.90 -30.65 -2.49
C ARG A 67 11.19 -31.41 -2.20
N GLN A 68 12.13 -30.82 -1.46
CA GLN A 68 13.35 -31.52 -1.03
C GLN A 68 13.05 -32.59 0.03
N GLU A 69 12.17 -32.29 0.98
CA GLU A 69 11.72 -33.28 1.97
C GLU A 69 11.02 -34.47 1.28
N ASP A 70 10.11 -34.21 0.33
CA ASP A 70 9.42 -35.25 -0.44
C ASP A 70 10.41 -36.13 -1.22
N LEU A 71 11.45 -35.54 -1.85
CA LEU A 71 12.49 -36.30 -2.55
C LEU A 71 13.29 -37.21 -1.60
N ILE A 72 13.63 -36.73 -0.40
CA ILE A 72 14.34 -37.54 0.60
C ILE A 72 13.45 -38.70 1.08
N TRP A 73 12.15 -38.47 1.28
CA TRP A 73 11.19 -39.52 1.62
C TRP A 73 11.02 -40.53 0.49
N ASP A 74 10.97 -40.11 -0.77
CA ASP A 74 10.88 -41.01 -1.93
C ASP A 74 12.15 -41.88 -2.09
N GLU A 75 13.34 -41.31 -1.91
CA GLU A 75 14.62 -42.05 -1.94
C GLU A 75 14.67 -43.09 -0.81
N THR A 76 14.34 -42.70 0.42
CA THR A 76 14.37 -43.62 1.58
C THR A 76 13.24 -44.65 1.58
N SER A 77 12.13 -44.41 0.88
CA SER A 77 11.04 -45.37 0.71
C SER A 77 11.38 -46.49 -0.28
N ASN A 78 12.32 -46.23 -1.21
CA ASN A 78 12.79 -47.22 -2.19
C ASN A 78 13.94 -48.09 -1.68
N ASP A 79 14.59 -47.74 -0.56
CA ASP A 79 15.69 -48.50 0.05
C ASP A 79 15.21 -49.74 0.86
N GLY A 80 13.90 -50.01 0.88
CA GLY A 80 13.26 -51.07 1.66
C GLY A 80 12.64 -52.23 0.87
N LEU A 81 12.87 -52.33 -0.46
CA LEU A 81 12.41 -53.43 -1.32
C LEU A 81 13.56 -54.30 -1.83
#